data_AF-A0A812QIE0-F1
#
_entry.id   AF-A0A812QIE0-F1
#
_cell.length_a   1.000
_cell.length_b   1.000
_cell.length_c   1.000
_cell.angle_alpha   90.00
_cell.angle_beta   90.00
_cell.angle_gamma   90.00
#
_symmetry.space_group_name_H-M   'P 1'
#
loop_
_entity.id
_entity.type
_entity.pdbx_description
1 polymer ?
#
loop_
_entity_poly.entity_id
_entity_poly.type
_entity_poly.pdbx_seq_one_letter_code
_entity_poly.pdbx_strand_id
1 'polypeptide(L)'
;METMMDPMEIRFSQENLGEHFRDGTSIFETYDQILQGMEKREVHMIHVVQRGGHYITLDNRRVAVYKMVRKAGKCGKVKVKIMHRDQVDHELRRKSDSTVEGLSVKVRGTDKVIHHRADIGGHWSDEQLRVIGTAISDFEKVTKEVLGPGARLVKAGSFMKGTDIAGESDVDVMVFGCGPISDSNWQRLVEGIRSGGYTIYTITSTNPRCIHVQASGGVGCIAIEFDVVAKQRQGFPPNKEPTNPFKENRLAASAARGIRKFLIPRPEVQHAKAAEDFQDSEEGRFSGNSIEEAVLSEYAKLNSPGLGKLIDAAKATLKKAMLDRRKRVPTTARENDASENDTNWSTVVGEGTFRKVYRGRYTVGERVGQASAAKVFKDGTEAYEDAFFAEDVKWSEKAIEIVDEFNKVKKFNRFVQVCKPDVWVKTRTKQRLLMEPFLHNFQKFNSNTAWAGETEWAKALQSLSQFSYHFTGGDMVLCDLQGAVEDDVVVFTDPAINSKGKRFGPADLGEKGIENFFHHHVCSKWCDASWRKPGVTSTHFAPQMGTSMILR
;
A
#
# COMPACT_ATOMS: atom_id res chain seq x y z
N MET A 1 7.61 33.74 -18.73
CA MET A 1 7.58 33.39 -20.18
C MET A 1 6.28 32.66 -20.49
N GLU A 2 5.61 32.95 -21.61
CA GLU A 2 4.40 32.21 -22.02
C GLU A 2 4.75 31.11 -23.03
N THR A 3 4.13 29.93 -22.91
CA THR A 3 4.36 28.81 -23.84
C THR A 3 3.13 27.91 -23.95
N MET A 4 3.12 27.01 -24.94
CA MET A 4 2.09 25.98 -25.12
C MET A 4 2.58 24.65 -24.54
N MET A 5 1.86 24.10 -23.57
CA MET A 5 2.23 22.86 -22.87
C MET A 5 1.08 21.85 -22.94
N ASP A 6 1.37 20.55 -23.04
CA ASP A 6 0.31 19.55 -22.88
C ASP A 6 -0.13 19.57 -21.39
N PRO A 7 -1.44 19.73 -21.07
CA PRO A 7 -1.90 19.64 -19.69
C PRO A 7 -1.39 18.39 -18.96
N MET A 8 -1.12 17.30 -19.66
CA MET A 8 -0.61 16.03 -19.14
C MET A 8 0.86 16.08 -18.71
N GLU A 9 1.61 17.13 -19.05
CA GLU A 9 3.00 17.37 -18.59
C GLU A 9 3.06 18.19 -17.29
N ILE A 10 1.94 18.80 -16.89
CA ILE A 10 1.86 19.68 -15.72
C ILE A 10 1.44 18.90 -14.48
N ARG A 11 2.26 18.92 -13.43
CA ARG A 11 1.98 18.27 -12.14
C ARG A 11 1.16 19.16 -11.21
N PHE A 12 0.35 18.54 -10.37
CA PHE A 12 -0.34 19.23 -9.28
C PHE A 12 0.65 19.62 -8.18
N SER A 13 0.42 20.77 -7.55
CA SER A 13 1.19 21.17 -6.35
C SER A 13 0.57 20.65 -5.05
N GLN A 14 -0.67 20.17 -5.10
CA GLN A 14 -1.47 19.79 -3.93
C GLN A 14 -2.12 18.42 -4.12
N GLU A 15 -2.27 17.67 -3.03
CA GLU A 15 -3.06 16.44 -2.97
C GLU A 15 -4.58 16.71 -3.03
N ASN A 16 -5.02 17.89 -2.61
CA ASN A 16 -6.42 18.25 -2.48
C ASN A 16 -6.71 19.62 -3.11
N LEU A 17 -7.85 19.74 -3.81
CA LEU A 17 -8.37 21.03 -4.29
C LEU A 17 -9.84 21.21 -3.91
N GLY A 18 -10.30 22.45 -3.79
CA GLY A 18 -11.75 22.73 -3.66
C GLY A 18 -12.44 22.71 -5.02
N GLU A 19 -13.68 22.24 -5.07
CA GLU A 19 -14.45 22.09 -6.31
C GLU A 19 -14.73 23.40 -7.05
N HIS A 20 -14.95 24.51 -6.33
CA HIS A 20 -15.40 25.77 -6.94
C HIS A 20 -14.25 26.76 -7.16
N PHE A 21 -14.35 27.51 -8.26
CA PHE A 21 -13.57 28.73 -8.52
C PHE A 21 -14.04 29.88 -7.61
N ARG A 22 -13.36 31.03 -7.69
CA ARG A 22 -13.70 32.20 -6.83
C ARG A 22 -15.01 32.87 -7.21
N ASP A 23 -15.44 32.72 -8.46
CA ASP A 23 -16.71 33.22 -9.00
C ASP A 23 -17.90 32.32 -8.67
N GLY A 24 -17.66 31.18 -8.01
CA GLY A 24 -18.69 30.21 -7.63
C GLY A 24 -18.94 29.12 -8.67
N THR A 25 -18.33 29.17 -9.85
CA THR A 25 -18.46 28.11 -10.88
C THR A 25 -17.69 26.85 -10.45
N SER A 26 -18.27 25.67 -10.62
CA SER A 26 -17.58 24.41 -10.30
C SER A 26 -16.60 23.98 -11.41
N ILE A 27 -15.54 23.26 -11.06
CA ILE A 27 -14.62 22.70 -12.07
C ILE A 27 -15.30 21.71 -13.02
N PHE A 28 -16.42 21.08 -12.62
CA PHE A 28 -17.16 20.15 -13.45
C PHE A 28 -18.07 20.91 -14.43
N GLU A 29 -18.72 21.98 -13.96
CA GLU A 29 -19.48 22.89 -14.82
C GLU A 29 -18.59 23.53 -15.89
N THR A 30 -17.41 24.02 -15.51
CA THR A 30 -16.45 24.57 -16.47
C THR A 30 -15.96 23.51 -17.46
N TYR A 31 -15.76 22.27 -17.01
CA TYR A 31 -15.44 21.16 -17.90
C TYR A 31 -16.56 20.92 -18.93
N ASP A 32 -17.81 20.83 -18.48
CA ASP A 32 -18.97 20.60 -19.34
C ASP A 32 -19.19 21.76 -20.32
N GLN A 33 -19.01 23.01 -19.86
CA GLN A 33 -19.07 24.20 -20.72
C GLN A 33 -18.01 24.17 -21.84
N ILE A 34 -16.78 23.74 -21.53
CA ILE A 34 -15.72 23.57 -22.54
C ILE A 34 -16.07 22.45 -23.53
N LEU A 35 -16.67 21.36 -23.07
CA LEU A 35 -17.16 20.32 -23.98
C LEU A 35 -18.28 20.81 -24.91
N GLN A 36 -19.10 21.75 -24.42
CA GLN A 36 -20.20 22.38 -25.16
C GLN A 36 -19.75 23.54 -26.09
N GLY A 37 -18.45 23.81 -26.17
CA GLY A 37 -17.90 24.78 -27.12
C GLY A 37 -17.52 26.14 -26.53
N MET A 38 -17.51 26.28 -25.20
CA MET A 38 -16.88 27.43 -24.54
C MET A 38 -15.44 27.58 -25.00
N GLU A 39 -15.04 28.79 -25.35
CA GLU A 39 -13.69 29.03 -25.83
C GLU A 39 -12.68 28.97 -24.67
N LYS A 40 -11.57 28.27 -24.90
CA LYS A 40 -10.53 28.04 -23.89
C LYS A 40 -9.92 29.31 -23.30
N ARG A 41 -10.10 30.47 -23.95
CA ARG A 41 -9.63 31.80 -23.49
C ARG A 41 -10.43 32.36 -22.32
N GLU A 42 -11.58 31.78 -22.01
CA GLU A 42 -12.43 32.19 -20.87
C GLU A 42 -11.94 31.60 -19.54
N VAL A 43 -11.15 30.52 -19.57
CA VAL A 43 -10.45 30.01 -18.40
C VAL A 43 -9.13 30.74 -18.25
N HIS A 44 -8.92 31.35 -17.08
CA HIS A 44 -7.71 32.12 -16.79
C HIS A 44 -6.43 31.28 -17.02
N MET A 45 -5.35 31.95 -17.43
CA MET A 45 -4.08 31.29 -17.73
C MET A 45 -3.52 30.50 -16.54
N ILE A 46 -2.90 29.36 -16.84
CA ILE A 46 -2.25 28.50 -15.84
C ILE A 46 -0.83 29.01 -15.59
N HIS A 47 -0.49 29.24 -14.32
CA HIS A 47 0.87 29.54 -13.91
C HIS A 47 1.61 28.27 -13.49
N VAL A 48 2.81 28.07 -14.03
CA VAL A 48 3.66 26.92 -13.74
C VAL A 48 5.05 27.35 -13.29
N VAL A 49 5.69 26.54 -12.46
CA VAL A 49 7.05 26.73 -11.95
C VAL A 49 7.86 25.48 -12.22
N GLN A 50 9.08 25.63 -12.70
CA GLN A 50 10.00 24.51 -12.90
C GLN A 50 10.64 24.12 -11.56
N ARG A 51 10.52 22.86 -11.16
CA ARG A 51 11.10 22.31 -9.92
C ARG A 51 11.48 20.84 -10.15
N GLY A 52 12.75 20.51 -9.94
CA GLY A 52 13.25 19.13 -10.05
C GLY A 52 12.99 18.50 -11.42
N GLY A 53 13.20 19.26 -12.51
CA GLY A 53 12.96 18.79 -13.89
C GLY A 53 11.50 18.74 -14.34
N HIS A 54 10.54 19.15 -13.49
CA HIS A 54 9.11 19.09 -13.80
C HIS A 54 8.44 20.47 -13.72
N TYR A 55 7.36 20.64 -14.48
CA TYR A 55 6.47 21.80 -14.36
C TYR A 55 5.38 21.54 -13.34
N ILE A 56 5.36 22.32 -12.26
CA ILE A 56 4.38 22.24 -11.19
C ILE A 56 3.43 23.42 -11.28
N THR A 57 2.12 23.18 -11.20
CA THR A 57 1.10 24.23 -11.28
C THR A 57 0.90 24.99 -9.97
N LEU A 58 0.67 26.30 -10.07
CA LEU A 58 0.14 27.13 -8.98
C LEU A 58 -1.40 27.18 -9.00
N ASP A 59 -2.03 26.67 -10.07
CA ASP A 59 -3.45 26.78 -10.38
C ASP A 59 -4.09 25.38 -10.53
N ASN A 60 -4.10 24.59 -9.44
CA ASN A 60 -4.54 23.19 -9.44
C ASN A 60 -5.92 22.96 -10.07
N ARG A 61 -6.91 23.83 -9.80
CA ARG A 61 -8.26 23.74 -10.37
C ARG A 61 -8.28 23.86 -11.89
N ARG A 62 -7.50 24.79 -12.44
CA ARG A 62 -7.47 25.03 -13.90
C ARG A 62 -6.77 23.87 -14.61
N VAL A 63 -5.66 23.38 -14.05
CA VAL A 63 -4.99 22.18 -14.57
C VAL A 63 -5.89 20.96 -14.49
N ALA A 64 -6.68 20.81 -13.43
CA ALA A 64 -7.65 19.73 -13.31
C ALA A 64 -8.68 19.75 -14.44
N VAL A 65 -9.30 20.91 -14.70
CA VAL A 65 -10.23 21.10 -15.84
C VAL A 65 -9.55 20.71 -17.15
N TYR A 66 -8.40 21.30 -17.47
CA TYR A 66 -7.74 21.03 -18.75
C TYR A 66 -7.22 19.60 -18.89
N LYS A 67 -6.86 18.91 -17.79
CA LYS A 67 -6.57 17.47 -17.84
C LYS A 67 -7.81 16.64 -18.16
N MET A 68 -8.99 16.98 -17.61
CA MET A 68 -10.25 16.33 -17.97
C MET A 68 -10.60 16.57 -19.44
N VAL A 69 -10.52 17.83 -19.91
CA VAL A 69 -10.76 18.20 -21.32
C VAL A 69 -9.77 17.50 -22.27
N ARG A 70 -8.49 17.39 -21.86
CA ARG A 70 -7.43 16.71 -22.61
C ARG A 70 -7.72 15.21 -22.74
N LYS A 71 -8.19 14.57 -21.67
CA LYS A 71 -8.62 13.16 -21.65
C LYS A 71 -9.87 12.91 -22.49
N ALA A 72 -10.81 13.85 -22.52
CA ALA A 72 -11.97 13.80 -23.40
C ALA A 72 -11.63 14.05 -24.90
N GLY A 73 -10.34 14.22 -25.24
CA GLY A 73 -9.90 14.46 -26.61
C GLY A 73 -10.24 15.86 -27.16
N LYS A 74 -10.68 16.79 -26.29
CA LYS A 74 -11.16 18.13 -26.70
C LYS A 74 -10.10 19.24 -26.57
N CYS A 75 -8.89 18.92 -26.10
CA CYS A 75 -7.75 19.83 -26.21
C CYS A 75 -6.43 19.09 -26.46
N GLY A 76 -5.46 19.76 -27.10
CA GLY A 76 -4.09 19.28 -27.28
C GLY A 76 -3.15 19.96 -26.29
N LYS A 77 -2.64 21.14 -26.64
CA LYS A 77 -1.84 21.98 -25.74
C LYS A 77 -2.65 23.17 -25.20
N VAL A 78 -2.26 23.67 -24.03
CA VAL A 78 -2.84 24.85 -23.38
C VAL A 78 -1.76 25.89 -23.17
N LYS A 79 -2.17 27.17 -23.21
CA LYS A 79 -1.26 28.28 -22.97
C LYS A 79 -0.99 28.39 -21.47
N VAL A 80 0.29 28.40 -21.09
CA VAL A 80 0.75 28.51 -19.71
C VAL A 80 1.75 29.64 -19.56
N LYS A 81 1.82 30.22 -18.36
CA LYS A 81 2.84 31.20 -17.98
C LYS A 81 3.83 30.55 -17.02
N ILE A 82 5.05 30.38 -17.49
CA ILE A 82 6.20 29.95 -16.67
C ILE A 82 6.63 31.15 -15.82
N MET A 83 6.53 30.97 -14.51
CA MET A 83 6.89 31.94 -13.48
C MET A 83 8.32 31.67 -12.99
N HIS A 84 9.10 32.72 -12.73
CA HIS A 84 10.41 32.57 -12.11
C HIS A 84 10.23 32.17 -10.65
N ARG A 85 11.02 31.21 -10.17
CA ARG A 85 10.83 30.63 -8.82
C ARG A 85 10.87 31.70 -7.73
N ASP A 86 11.80 32.65 -7.82
CA ASP A 86 11.99 33.69 -6.82
C ASP A 86 10.78 34.64 -6.68
N GLN A 87 10.00 34.80 -7.75
CA GLN A 87 8.81 35.66 -7.76
C GLN A 87 7.61 35.01 -7.07
N VAL A 88 7.64 33.68 -6.91
CA VAL A 88 6.50 32.90 -6.43
C VAL A 88 6.87 31.95 -5.28
N ASP A 89 8.07 32.06 -4.71
CA ASP A 89 8.56 31.12 -3.70
C ASP A 89 7.67 31.09 -2.45
N HIS A 90 7.15 32.24 -2.02
CA HIS A 90 6.19 32.33 -0.92
C HIS A 90 4.86 31.60 -1.24
N GLU A 91 4.32 31.80 -2.44
CA GLU A 91 3.09 31.14 -2.89
C GLU A 91 3.30 29.63 -3.08
N LEU A 92 4.45 29.24 -3.62
CA LEU A 92 4.86 27.86 -3.83
C LEU A 92 5.05 27.15 -2.49
N ARG A 93 5.66 27.76 -1.47
CA ARG A 93 5.77 27.17 -0.11
C ARG A 93 4.42 26.97 0.55
N ARG A 94 3.46 27.86 0.31
CA ARG A 94 2.11 27.78 0.87
C ARG A 94 1.24 26.75 0.13
N LYS A 95 1.38 26.66 -1.19
CA LYS A 95 0.54 25.79 -2.03
C LYS A 95 1.17 24.42 -2.25
N SER A 96 2.48 24.30 -2.35
CA SER A 96 3.15 23.04 -2.66
C SER A 96 3.30 22.19 -1.41
N ASP A 97 2.66 21.03 -1.43
CA ASP A 97 2.97 19.97 -0.48
C ASP A 97 4.26 19.27 -0.95
N SER A 98 5.26 19.18 -0.09
CA SER A 98 6.53 18.50 -0.42
C SER A 98 6.41 16.98 -0.43
N THR A 99 5.32 16.42 0.10
CA THR A 99 5.07 14.98 0.18
C THR A 99 4.23 14.43 -0.97
N VAL A 100 3.78 15.28 -1.91
CA VAL A 100 2.96 14.85 -3.05
C VAL A 100 3.80 14.78 -4.33
N GLU A 101 3.70 13.65 -5.04
CA GLU A 101 4.36 13.49 -6.36
C GLU A 101 3.72 14.35 -7.45
N GLY A 102 2.53 14.92 -7.19
CA GLY A 102 1.78 15.77 -8.11
C GLY A 102 1.07 15.01 -9.24
N LEU A 103 0.93 13.68 -9.09
CA LEU A 103 0.38 12.77 -10.11
C LEU A 103 -1.15 12.59 -10.04
N SER A 104 -1.78 13.07 -8.98
CA SER A 104 -3.25 13.08 -8.85
C SER A 104 -3.68 14.17 -7.86
N VAL A 105 -4.95 14.54 -7.92
CA VAL A 105 -5.57 15.45 -6.94
C VAL A 105 -6.98 14.98 -6.58
N LYS A 106 -7.32 14.99 -5.30
CA LYS A 106 -8.68 14.71 -4.79
C LYS A 106 -9.48 16.01 -4.72
N VAL A 107 -10.74 15.96 -5.15
CA VAL A 107 -11.66 17.11 -5.09
C VAL A 107 -12.41 17.08 -3.76
N ARG A 108 -12.12 18.05 -2.88
CA ARG A 108 -12.72 18.13 -1.53
C ARG A 108 -14.23 18.23 -1.61
N GLY A 109 -14.91 17.46 -0.75
CA GLY A 109 -16.37 17.36 -0.75
C GLY A 109 -16.92 16.30 -1.71
N THR A 110 -16.06 15.58 -2.43
CA THR A 110 -16.45 14.53 -3.37
C THR A 110 -15.52 13.31 -3.28
N ASP A 111 -15.93 12.18 -3.85
CA ASP A 111 -15.09 10.99 -4.02
C ASP A 111 -14.26 11.01 -5.32
N LYS A 112 -14.27 12.11 -6.07
CA LYS A 112 -13.59 12.22 -7.37
C LYS A 112 -12.09 12.48 -7.23
N VAL A 113 -11.30 11.75 -8.01
CA VAL A 113 -9.83 11.91 -8.14
C VAL A 113 -9.48 12.17 -9.60
N ILE A 114 -8.66 13.21 -9.84
CA ILE A 114 -8.23 13.60 -11.18
C ILE A 114 -6.75 13.24 -11.35
N HIS A 115 -6.46 12.34 -12.28
CA HIS A 115 -5.11 11.81 -12.51
C HIS A 115 -4.33 12.58 -13.59
N HIS A 116 -3.01 12.71 -13.37
CA HIS A 116 -2.08 13.42 -14.24
C HIS A 116 -1.91 12.78 -15.62
N ARG A 117 -1.97 11.43 -15.72
CA ARG A 117 -2.02 10.66 -16.98
C ARG A 117 -3.28 9.80 -17.09
N ALA A 118 -3.72 9.49 -18.31
CA ALA A 118 -4.80 8.55 -18.55
C ALA A 118 -4.25 7.12 -18.37
N ASP A 119 -4.99 6.31 -17.64
CA ASP A 119 -4.82 4.86 -17.51
C ASP A 119 -3.56 4.32 -16.84
N ILE A 120 -3.70 4.02 -15.55
CA ILE A 120 -2.99 2.92 -14.88
C ILE A 120 -3.89 1.68 -14.98
N GLY A 121 -4.01 1.10 -16.18
CA GLY A 121 -4.87 -0.06 -16.41
C GLY A 121 -5.00 -0.54 -17.86
N GLY A 122 -4.01 -1.29 -18.37
CA GLY A 122 -4.30 -2.42 -19.26
C GLY A 122 -4.26 -2.26 -20.79
N HIS A 123 -4.28 -1.06 -21.41
CA HIS A 123 -4.26 -0.96 -22.89
C HIS A 123 -3.12 -0.09 -23.47
N TRP A 124 -2.59 -0.51 -24.62
CA TRP A 124 -1.63 0.24 -25.44
C TRP A 124 -2.36 1.35 -26.21
N SER A 125 -1.78 2.54 -26.32
CA SER A 125 -2.33 3.57 -27.23
C SER A 125 -1.96 3.26 -28.69
N ASP A 126 -2.72 3.78 -29.64
CA ASP A 126 -2.44 3.59 -31.09
C ASP A 126 -1.03 4.08 -31.49
N GLU A 127 -0.53 5.12 -30.81
CA GLU A 127 0.82 5.64 -31.01
C GLU A 127 1.89 4.67 -30.47
N GLN A 128 1.65 4.10 -29.29
CA GLN A 128 2.51 3.05 -28.72
C GLN A 128 2.50 1.81 -29.61
N LEU A 129 1.33 1.41 -30.12
CA LEU A 129 1.20 0.29 -31.05
C LEU A 129 1.92 0.52 -32.38
N ARG A 130 2.01 1.78 -32.87
CA ARG A 130 2.81 2.12 -34.05
C ARG A 130 4.31 2.01 -33.81
N VAL A 131 4.81 2.56 -32.70
CA VAL A 131 6.23 2.48 -32.32
C VAL A 131 6.63 1.02 -32.07
N ILE A 132 5.78 0.25 -31.39
CA ILE A 132 5.94 -1.19 -31.16
C ILE A 132 5.86 -1.95 -32.49
N GLY A 133 4.84 -1.74 -33.31
CA GLY A 133 4.64 -2.49 -34.57
C GLY A 133 5.82 -2.38 -35.54
N THR A 134 6.50 -1.24 -35.57
CA THR A 134 7.68 -1.00 -36.42
C THR A 134 8.98 -1.56 -35.83
N ALA A 135 9.05 -1.75 -34.51
CA ALA A 135 10.26 -2.18 -33.78
C ALA A 135 10.19 -3.61 -33.19
N ILE A 136 8.99 -4.20 -33.07
CA ILE A 136 8.75 -5.40 -32.23
C ILE A 136 8.12 -6.58 -33.00
N SER A 137 7.60 -6.41 -34.22
CA SER A 137 7.01 -7.52 -34.99
C SER A 137 7.99 -8.70 -35.16
N ASP A 138 9.26 -8.44 -35.49
CA ASP A 138 10.28 -9.49 -35.54
C ASP A 138 10.85 -9.83 -34.15
N PHE A 139 10.74 -8.95 -33.14
CA PHE A 139 11.12 -9.25 -31.76
C PHE A 139 10.21 -10.30 -31.12
N GLU A 140 8.89 -10.20 -31.30
CA GLU A 140 7.97 -11.23 -30.81
C GLU A 140 8.23 -12.59 -31.50
N LYS A 141 8.56 -12.55 -32.79
CA LYS A 141 8.96 -13.73 -33.57
C LYS A 141 10.26 -14.35 -33.03
N VAL A 142 11.35 -13.58 -32.91
CA VAL A 142 12.63 -14.01 -32.35
C VAL A 142 12.45 -14.54 -30.92
N THR A 143 11.62 -13.87 -30.11
CA THR A 143 11.30 -14.29 -28.74
C THR A 143 10.60 -15.65 -28.72
N LYS A 144 9.61 -15.87 -29.59
CA LYS A 144 8.92 -17.17 -29.70
C LYS A 144 9.81 -18.27 -30.27
N GLU A 145 10.72 -17.95 -31.18
CA GLU A 145 11.71 -18.90 -31.73
C GLU A 145 12.72 -19.35 -30.68
N VAL A 146 13.15 -18.43 -29.80
CA VAL A 146 14.18 -18.70 -28.79
C VAL A 146 13.58 -19.26 -27.49
N LEU A 147 12.43 -18.75 -27.05
CA LEU A 147 11.81 -19.07 -25.75
C LEU A 147 10.56 -19.95 -25.86
N GLY A 148 10.14 -20.29 -27.08
CA GLY A 148 9.00 -21.14 -27.36
C GLY A 148 7.70 -20.37 -27.60
N PRO A 149 6.67 -21.04 -28.16
CA PRO A 149 5.44 -20.41 -28.63
C PRO A 149 4.56 -19.83 -27.52
N GLY A 150 4.82 -20.21 -26.26
CA GLY A 150 4.13 -19.69 -25.08
C GLY A 150 4.59 -18.29 -24.66
N ALA A 151 5.71 -17.79 -25.20
CA ALA A 151 6.21 -16.45 -24.90
C ALA A 151 5.28 -15.37 -25.45
N ARG A 152 4.94 -14.38 -24.62
CA ARG A 152 4.07 -13.24 -24.99
C ARG A 152 4.66 -11.91 -24.56
N LEU A 153 4.50 -10.88 -25.38
CA LEU A 153 4.88 -9.51 -25.04
C LEU A 153 3.71 -8.78 -24.36
N VAL A 154 3.98 -8.08 -23.27
CA VAL A 154 2.99 -7.37 -22.46
C VAL A 154 3.47 -5.97 -22.13
N LYS A 155 2.54 -5.01 -22.00
CA LYS A 155 2.84 -3.65 -21.53
C LYS A 155 3.29 -3.67 -20.09
N ALA A 156 4.51 -3.19 -19.82
CA ALA A 156 4.89 -2.81 -18.48
C ALA A 156 4.38 -1.39 -18.21
N GLY A 157 3.67 -1.21 -17.09
CA GLY A 157 3.37 0.13 -16.58
C GLY A 157 4.60 0.76 -15.94
N SER A 158 4.45 1.92 -15.29
CA SER A 158 5.47 2.66 -14.51
C SER A 158 6.14 1.86 -13.35
N PHE A 159 5.95 0.54 -13.31
CA PHE A 159 6.52 -0.46 -12.41
C PHE A 159 8.05 -0.60 -12.50
N MET A 160 8.71 0.00 -13.49
CA MET A 160 10.07 -0.38 -13.92
C MET A 160 11.20 0.57 -13.48
N LYS A 161 10.94 1.66 -12.75
CA LYS A 161 12.00 2.64 -12.35
C LYS A 161 12.92 2.19 -11.19
N GLY A 162 13.00 0.88 -10.93
CA GLY A 162 13.85 0.29 -9.89
C GLY A 162 15.08 -0.46 -10.41
N THR A 163 15.36 -0.41 -11.71
CA THR A 163 16.52 -1.05 -12.33
C THR A 163 17.68 -0.04 -12.47
N ASP A 164 18.89 -0.47 -12.11
CA ASP A 164 20.12 0.35 -12.03
C ASP A 164 20.69 0.75 -13.42
N ILE A 165 20.00 1.59 -14.20
CA ILE A 165 20.59 2.37 -15.30
C ILE A 165 19.92 3.76 -15.40
N ALA A 166 20.74 4.79 -15.61
CA ALA A 166 20.32 6.16 -15.85
C ALA A 166 19.77 6.35 -17.27
N GLY A 167 18.44 6.43 -17.42
CA GLY A 167 17.76 6.86 -18.65
C GLY A 167 16.24 6.62 -18.58
N GLU A 168 15.42 7.56 -19.09
CA GLU A 168 13.97 7.36 -19.20
C GLU A 168 13.63 6.62 -20.50
N SER A 169 12.89 5.51 -20.42
CA SER A 169 12.30 4.79 -21.57
C SER A 169 10.94 5.37 -21.93
N ASP A 170 10.61 5.36 -23.23
CA ASP A 170 9.31 5.81 -23.74
C ASP A 170 8.26 4.68 -23.68
N VAL A 171 8.72 3.43 -23.78
CA VAL A 171 7.89 2.22 -23.78
C VAL A 171 8.57 1.12 -22.95
N ASP A 172 7.85 0.58 -21.97
CA ASP A 172 8.29 -0.59 -21.20
C ASP A 172 7.54 -1.85 -21.65
N VAL A 173 8.27 -2.90 -21.98
CA VAL A 173 7.75 -4.19 -22.47
C VAL A 173 8.23 -5.32 -21.56
N MET A 174 7.32 -6.22 -21.19
CA MET A 174 7.63 -7.43 -20.42
C MET A 174 7.37 -8.69 -21.25
N VAL A 175 8.28 -9.66 -21.18
CA VAL A 175 8.11 -10.98 -21.83
C VAL A 175 7.60 -12.00 -20.80
N PHE A 176 6.41 -12.56 -21.05
CA PHE A 176 5.72 -13.49 -20.16
C PHE A 176 5.75 -14.94 -20.68
N GLY A 177 5.76 -15.92 -19.76
CA GLY A 177 5.46 -17.32 -20.09
C GLY A 177 6.65 -18.24 -20.42
N CYS A 178 7.89 -17.80 -20.20
CA CYS A 178 9.09 -18.56 -20.56
C CYS A 178 9.86 -19.19 -19.39
N GLY A 179 9.54 -18.85 -18.14
CA GLY A 179 10.38 -19.23 -16.99
C GLY A 179 11.77 -18.57 -17.04
N PRO A 180 12.73 -18.99 -16.18
CA PRO A 180 14.07 -18.42 -16.18
C PRO A 180 14.80 -18.71 -17.50
N ILE A 181 15.31 -17.67 -18.14
CA ILE A 181 16.10 -17.76 -19.38
C ILE A 181 17.52 -18.27 -19.10
N SER A 182 18.02 -19.20 -19.91
CA SER A 182 19.42 -19.63 -19.86
C SER A 182 20.33 -18.62 -20.56
N ASP A 183 21.61 -18.58 -20.19
CA ASP A 183 22.61 -17.72 -20.85
C ASP A 183 22.71 -17.98 -22.37
N SER A 184 22.51 -19.23 -22.79
CA SER A 184 22.49 -19.63 -24.21
C SER A 184 21.28 -19.08 -24.96
N ASN A 185 20.10 -19.11 -24.34
CA ASN A 185 18.89 -18.53 -24.92
C ASN A 185 18.98 -16.99 -24.91
N TRP A 186 19.59 -16.40 -23.89
CA TRP A 186 19.87 -14.96 -23.84
C TRP A 186 20.76 -14.52 -25.02
N GLN A 187 21.87 -15.20 -25.25
CA GLN A 187 22.78 -14.88 -26.37
C GLN A 187 22.09 -15.03 -27.73
N ARG A 188 21.31 -16.10 -27.93
CA ARG A 188 20.55 -16.30 -29.17
C ARG A 188 19.48 -15.24 -29.40
N LEU A 189 18.84 -14.75 -28.33
CA LEU A 189 17.88 -13.66 -28.40
C LEU A 189 18.55 -12.35 -28.82
N VAL A 190 19.66 -11.99 -28.17
CA VAL A 190 20.45 -10.79 -28.49
C VAL A 190 20.94 -10.82 -29.94
N GLU A 191 21.41 -11.98 -30.41
CA GLU A 191 21.88 -12.15 -31.79
C GLU A 191 20.73 -12.11 -32.80
N GLY A 192 19.59 -12.74 -32.50
CA GLY A 192 18.38 -12.67 -33.31
C GLY A 192 17.90 -11.23 -33.51
N ILE A 193 17.89 -10.44 -32.42
CA ILE A 193 17.58 -9.01 -32.45
C ILE A 193 18.58 -8.23 -33.32
N ARG A 194 19.88 -8.52 -33.25
CA ARG A 194 20.90 -7.86 -34.10
C ARG A 194 20.75 -8.21 -35.59
N SER A 195 20.43 -9.47 -35.89
CA SER A 195 20.32 -9.99 -37.26
C SER A 195 19.04 -9.55 -37.99
N GLY A 196 18.00 -9.15 -37.26
CA GLY A 196 16.68 -8.76 -37.78
C GLY A 196 16.62 -7.42 -38.53
N GLY A 197 17.75 -6.78 -38.84
CA GLY A 197 17.78 -5.53 -39.61
C GLY A 197 17.36 -4.27 -38.84
N TYR A 198 17.12 -4.37 -37.53
CA TYR A 198 16.89 -3.23 -36.68
C TYR A 198 18.14 -2.35 -36.63
N THR A 199 18.02 -1.05 -36.90
CA THR A 199 19.16 -0.11 -36.74
C THR A 199 19.39 0.17 -35.25
N ILE A 200 19.91 -0.83 -34.55
CA ILE A 200 20.19 -0.79 -33.11
C ILE A 200 21.50 -0.06 -32.92
N TYR A 201 21.46 1.18 -32.42
CA TYR A 201 22.69 1.95 -32.21
C TYR A 201 23.46 1.53 -30.95
N THR A 202 22.78 1.01 -29.91
CA THR A 202 23.47 0.44 -28.74
C THR A 202 22.54 -0.49 -27.95
N ILE A 203 22.97 -1.73 -27.69
CA ILE A 203 22.43 -2.52 -26.57
C ILE A 203 23.23 -2.12 -25.34
N THR A 204 22.70 -1.18 -24.55
CA THR A 204 23.26 -0.85 -23.23
C THR A 204 22.51 -1.69 -22.20
N SER A 205 23.15 -2.76 -21.75
CA SER A 205 22.61 -3.59 -20.68
C SER A 205 23.68 -3.75 -19.62
N THR A 206 23.45 -3.19 -18.44
CA THR A 206 24.24 -3.49 -17.23
C THR A 206 23.66 -4.69 -16.47
N ASN A 207 22.53 -5.22 -16.94
CA ASN A 207 21.76 -6.26 -16.27
C ASN A 207 21.26 -7.29 -17.31
N PRO A 208 21.67 -8.57 -17.22
CA PRO A 208 21.26 -9.64 -18.14
C PRO A 208 19.75 -9.98 -18.09
N ARG A 209 18.93 -9.15 -17.44
CA ARG A 209 17.47 -9.26 -17.36
C ARG A 209 16.75 -8.18 -18.16
N CYS A 210 17.47 -7.19 -18.69
CA CYS A 210 16.89 -6.06 -19.41
C CYS A 210 17.69 -5.74 -20.68
N ILE A 211 16.98 -5.51 -21.77
CA ILE A 211 17.53 -5.05 -23.05
C ILE A 211 16.88 -3.70 -23.37
N HIS A 212 17.70 -2.68 -23.57
CA HIS A 212 17.24 -1.42 -24.17
C HIS A 212 17.42 -1.47 -25.68
N VAL A 213 16.36 -1.18 -26.42
CA VAL A 213 16.35 -1.12 -27.87
C VAL A 213 15.94 0.30 -28.28
N GLN A 214 16.81 0.97 -29.02
CA GLN A 214 16.52 2.28 -29.59
C GLN A 214 16.20 2.12 -31.08
N ALA A 215 14.99 2.51 -31.49
CA ALA A 215 14.55 2.43 -32.88
C ALA A 215 15.12 3.61 -33.72
N SER A 216 15.44 3.36 -34.99
CA SER A 216 15.94 4.40 -35.91
C SER A 216 14.90 5.50 -36.16
N GLY A 217 15.35 6.75 -36.22
CA GLY A 217 14.50 7.92 -36.53
C GLY A 217 14.08 8.75 -35.32
N GLY A 218 14.58 8.46 -34.12
CA GLY A 218 14.33 9.25 -32.91
C GLY A 218 12.96 9.01 -32.25
N VAL A 219 12.27 7.92 -32.61
CA VAL A 219 10.87 7.67 -32.22
C VAL A 219 10.72 6.87 -30.91
N GLY A 220 11.76 6.91 -30.07
CA GLY A 220 11.67 6.50 -28.67
C GLY A 220 12.52 5.29 -28.26
N CYS A 221 12.82 5.23 -26.96
CA CYS A 221 13.58 4.18 -26.30
C CYS A 221 12.64 3.11 -25.74
N ILE A 222 12.86 1.84 -26.11
CA ILE A 222 12.08 0.69 -25.63
C ILE A 222 12.93 -0.07 -24.60
N ALA A 223 12.41 -0.24 -23.38
CA ALA A 223 13.00 -1.12 -22.38
C ALA A 223 12.25 -2.46 -22.37
N ILE A 224 13.00 -3.56 -22.46
CA ILE A 224 12.45 -4.92 -22.52
C ILE A 224 12.99 -5.70 -21.33
N GLU A 225 12.12 -6.19 -20.45
CA GLU A 225 12.49 -7.01 -19.29
C GLU A 225 11.89 -8.42 -19.38
N PHE A 226 12.67 -9.42 -18.95
CA PHE A 226 12.30 -10.84 -18.97
C PHE A 226 11.93 -11.31 -17.57
N ASP A 227 10.84 -12.07 -17.46
CA ASP A 227 10.36 -12.63 -16.18
C ASP A 227 11.38 -13.63 -15.58
N VAL A 228 12.16 -13.17 -14.60
CA VAL A 228 13.04 -14.06 -13.81
C VAL A 228 12.34 -14.38 -12.50
N VAL A 229 11.76 -15.58 -12.46
CA VAL A 229 11.21 -16.23 -11.26
C VAL A 229 12.17 -16.03 -10.08
N ALA A 230 11.61 -15.63 -8.93
CA ALA A 230 12.29 -15.21 -7.71
C ALA A 230 13.31 -16.20 -7.07
N LYS A 231 13.63 -17.34 -7.69
CA LYS A 231 14.57 -18.36 -7.18
C LYS A 231 16.03 -18.17 -7.62
N GLN A 232 16.37 -17.27 -8.54
CA GLN A 232 17.77 -17.04 -8.98
C GLN A 232 18.40 -15.73 -8.48
N ARG A 233 18.14 -15.37 -7.21
CA ARG A 233 18.96 -14.37 -6.49
C ARG A 233 20.13 -15.00 -5.69
N GLN A 234 20.33 -16.32 -5.76
CA GLN A 234 21.32 -17.03 -4.94
C GLN A 234 22.61 -17.46 -5.67
N GLY A 235 22.79 -17.14 -6.97
CA GLY A 235 23.86 -17.75 -7.78
C GLY A 235 24.98 -16.85 -8.30
N PHE A 236 24.88 -15.52 -8.23
CA PHE A 236 25.91 -14.61 -8.76
C PHE A 236 26.21 -13.51 -7.75
N PRO A 237 27.48 -13.07 -7.63
CA PRO A 237 27.89 -12.19 -6.55
C PRO A 237 27.12 -10.87 -6.65
N PRO A 238 26.32 -10.48 -5.63
CA PRO A 238 25.80 -9.13 -5.59
C PRO A 238 26.99 -8.19 -5.52
N ASN A 239 27.03 -7.17 -6.40
CA ASN A 239 27.85 -5.99 -6.15
C ASN A 239 27.57 -5.57 -4.70
N LYS A 240 28.63 -5.44 -3.89
CA LYS A 240 28.49 -4.97 -2.51
C LYS A 240 27.69 -3.67 -2.53
N GLU A 241 26.46 -3.69 -2.02
CA GLU A 241 25.74 -2.44 -1.74
C GLU A 241 26.66 -1.57 -0.87
N PRO A 242 26.85 -0.27 -1.17
CA PRO A 242 27.45 0.63 -0.21
C PRO A 242 26.60 0.54 1.05
N THR A 243 27.23 0.14 2.15
CA THR A 243 26.58 -0.04 3.44
C THR A 243 25.93 1.28 3.83
N ASN A 244 24.60 1.32 3.83
CA ASN A 244 23.84 2.44 4.39
C ASN A 244 23.65 2.15 5.89
N PRO A 245 24.42 2.80 6.79
CA PRO A 245 24.37 2.54 8.22
C PRO A 245 23.04 2.98 8.88
N PHE A 246 22.10 3.56 8.11
CA PHE A 246 20.83 4.07 8.61
C PHE A 246 19.60 3.20 8.26
N LYS A 247 19.80 2.02 7.63
CA LYS A 247 18.70 1.09 7.30
C LYS A 247 17.94 0.62 8.54
N GLU A 248 18.60 0.61 9.71
CA GLU A 248 18.03 0.20 11.00
C GLU A 248 17.50 1.37 11.87
N ASN A 249 17.68 2.64 11.46
CA ASN A 249 17.35 3.82 12.28
C ASN A 249 16.31 4.75 11.62
N ARG A 250 15.23 4.19 11.04
CA ARG A 250 14.11 5.01 10.54
C ARG A 250 13.20 5.42 11.71
N LEU A 251 13.29 6.69 12.09
CA LEU A 251 12.41 7.35 13.07
C LEU A 251 10.98 7.50 12.51
N ALA A 252 9.97 7.19 13.32
CA ALA A 252 8.56 7.45 13.01
C ALA A 252 8.31 8.95 12.74
N ALA A 253 7.43 9.27 11.79
CA ALA A 253 7.09 10.65 11.40
C ALA A 253 6.56 11.53 12.58
N SER A 254 6.09 10.91 13.66
CA SER A 254 5.72 11.60 14.91
C SER A 254 6.94 12.14 15.67
N ALA A 255 8.06 11.42 15.65
CA ALA A 255 9.30 11.84 16.31
C ALA A 255 10.02 12.96 15.54
N ALA A 256 9.92 12.97 14.21
CA ALA A 256 10.41 14.07 13.37
C ALA A 256 9.71 15.42 13.68
N ARG A 257 8.44 15.39 14.11
CA ARG A 257 7.69 16.59 14.51
C ARG A 257 8.16 17.19 15.85
N GLY A 258 8.66 16.36 16.78
CA GLY A 258 9.23 16.83 18.05
C GLY A 258 10.58 17.54 17.88
N ILE A 259 11.39 17.09 16.93
CA ILE A 259 12.73 17.63 16.61
C ILE A 259 12.64 19.05 16.03
N ARG A 260 11.58 19.36 15.26
CA ARG A 260 11.35 20.69 14.67
C ARG A 260 11.17 21.80 15.73
N LYS A 261 10.80 21.44 16.96
CA LYS A 261 10.63 22.38 18.09
C LYS A 261 11.94 22.73 18.80
N PHE A 262 13.01 21.95 18.58
CA PHE A 262 14.35 22.15 19.15
C PHE A 262 15.37 22.75 18.17
N LEU A 263 15.09 22.73 16.86
CA LEU A 263 15.99 23.21 15.80
C LEU A 263 15.74 24.64 15.33
N ILE A 264 14.79 25.37 15.93
CA ILE A 264 14.57 26.79 15.64
C ILE A 264 15.23 27.59 16.77
N PRO A 265 16.35 28.30 16.52
CA PRO A 265 16.88 29.24 17.50
C PRO A 265 15.86 30.35 17.72
N ARG A 266 15.62 30.74 18.97
CA ARG A 266 14.92 31.99 19.28
C ARG A 266 15.78 33.16 18.76
N PRO A 267 15.19 34.21 18.17
CA PRO A 267 15.96 35.30 17.59
C PRO A 267 16.34 36.31 18.68
N GLU A 268 17.40 36.04 19.43
CA GLU A 268 18.05 37.08 20.23
C GLU A 268 19.58 36.93 20.17
N VAL A 269 20.22 38.08 19.93
CA VAL A 269 21.66 38.40 19.97
C VAL A 269 22.43 38.33 18.63
N GLN A 270 22.90 39.52 18.28
CA GLN A 270 23.73 39.94 17.15
C GLN A 270 25.09 39.21 17.11
N HIS A 271 25.54 38.80 15.92
CA HIS A 271 26.82 39.20 15.32
C HIS A 271 27.00 38.56 13.93
N ALA A 272 27.60 39.32 13.04
CA ALA A 272 27.64 39.16 11.59
C ALA A 272 28.76 38.25 11.06
N LYS A 273 28.73 38.06 9.72
CA LYS A 273 29.76 37.53 8.79
C LYS A 273 29.91 36.01 8.68
N ALA A 274 29.22 35.43 7.69
CA ALA A 274 29.73 34.34 6.83
C ALA A 274 28.71 33.97 5.72
N ALA A 275 28.20 34.95 4.97
CA ALA A 275 27.16 34.70 3.96
C ALA A 275 27.43 35.40 2.61
N GLU A 276 28.70 35.61 2.24
CA GLU A 276 29.03 36.32 0.98
C GLU A 276 29.89 35.54 -0.05
N ASP A 277 30.48 34.38 0.24
CA ASP A 277 31.42 33.74 -0.71
C ASP A 277 30.92 32.42 -1.34
N PHE A 278 29.69 32.38 -1.88
CA PHE A 278 29.27 31.23 -2.71
C PHE A 278 28.33 31.62 -3.87
N GLN A 279 28.62 32.77 -4.50
CA GLN A 279 28.19 33.05 -5.87
C GLN A 279 29.45 33.11 -6.76
N ASP A 280 29.31 32.58 -7.98
CA ASP A 280 30.28 32.50 -9.08
C ASP A 280 31.27 31.33 -9.12
N SER A 281 30.83 30.23 -9.76
CA SER A 281 31.61 29.62 -10.85
C SER A 281 30.73 28.69 -11.69
N GLU A 282 30.59 29.01 -12.98
CA GLU A 282 30.11 28.13 -14.04
C GLU A 282 31.05 26.91 -14.22
N GLU A 283 30.46 25.82 -14.74
CA GLU A 283 31.06 24.64 -15.38
C GLU A 283 32.52 24.25 -15.06
N GLY A 284 32.72 23.17 -14.28
CA GLY A 284 34.03 22.54 -14.15
C GLY A 284 34.01 21.20 -13.42
N ARG A 285 34.40 20.13 -14.13
CA ARG A 285 34.61 18.74 -13.68
C ARG A 285 35.09 18.60 -12.23
N PHE A 286 34.38 17.83 -11.41
CA PHE A 286 34.92 17.36 -10.13
C PHE A 286 36.04 16.34 -10.37
N SER A 287 37.24 16.63 -9.85
CA SER A 287 38.36 15.68 -9.79
C SER A 287 38.30 14.86 -8.50
N GLY A 288 38.85 13.65 -8.50
CA GLY A 288 38.74 12.65 -7.43
C GLY A 288 39.07 13.14 -6.01
N ASN A 289 39.91 14.17 -5.86
CA ASN A 289 40.28 14.72 -4.55
C ASN A 289 39.14 15.50 -3.86
N SER A 290 38.22 16.09 -4.64
CA SER A 290 37.07 16.85 -4.09
C SER A 290 36.00 15.95 -3.45
N ILE A 291 35.91 14.70 -3.90
CA ILE A 291 35.02 13.69 -3.32
C ILE A 291 35.61 13.16 -2.02
N GLU A 292 36.93 13.01 -1.95
CA GLU A 292 37.63 12.55 -0.76
C GLU A 292 37.52 13.57 0.39
N GLU A 293 37.66 14.87 0.09
CA GLU A 293 37.42 15.94 1.07
C GLU A 293 35.95 16.07 1.49
N ALA A 294 35.00 15.88 0.56
CA ALA A 294 33.56 15.88 0.89
C ALA A 294 33.17 14.70 1.80
N VAL A 295 33.72 13.51 1.52
CA VAL A 295 33.52 12.29 2.33
C VAL A 295 34.18 12.45 3.71
N LEU A 296 35.37 13.02 3.80
CA LEU A 296 36.02 13.32 5.07
C LEU A 296 35.26 14.39 5.87
N SER A 297 34.64 15.38 5.22
CA SER A 297 33.80 16.39 5.88
C SER A 297 32.48 15.82 6.43
N GLU A 298 31.87 14.85 5.74
CA GLU A 298 30.68 14.13 6.23
C GLU A 298 31.02 13.12 7.32
N TYR A 299 32.19 12.47 7.23
CA TYR A 299 32.72 11.62 8.29
C TYR A 299 33.03 12.41 9.57
N ALA A 300 33.46 13.67 9.46
CA ALA A 300 33.64 14.58 10.59
C ALA A 300 32.31 15.02 11.23
N LYS A 301 31.22 15.16 10.44
CA LYS A 301 29.86 15.45 10.95
C LYS A 301 29.24 14.27 11.71
N LEU A 302 29.58 13.04 11.32
CA LEU A 302 29.20 11.79 12.01
C LEU A 302 29.79 11.66 13.42
N ASN A 303 30.91 12.33 13.71
CA ASN A 303 31.51 12.40 15.04
C ASN A 303 31.11 13.65 15.85
N SER A 304 30.07 14.37 15.44
CA SER A 304 29.54 15.48 16.23
C SER A 304 28.82 14.94 17.50
N PRO A 305 29.10 15.48 18.70
CA PRO A 305 28.47 15.06 19.97
C PRO A 305 26.94 15.14 20.03
N GLY A 306 26.28 15.64 18.98
CA GLY A 306 24.83 15.84 18.89
C GLY A 306 24.04 14.67 18.33
N LEU A 307 24.58 13.87 17.40
CA LEU A 307 23.83 12.79 16.74
C LEU A 307 23.60 11.60 17.68
N GLY A 308 24.60 11.24 18.49
CA GLY A 308 24.46 10.23 19.56
C GLY A 308 23.36 10.61 20.56
N LYS A 309 23.35 11.88 21.01
CA LYS A 309 22.30 12.40 21.89
C LYS A 309 20.91 12.37 21.25
N LEU A 310 20.81 12.56 19.94
CA LEU A 310 19.54 12.50 19.21
C LEU A 310 19.00 11.06 19.12
N ILE A 311 19.90 10.09 18.83
CA ILE A 311 19.57 8.66 18.81
C ILE A 311 19.17 8.18 20.21
N ASP A 312 19.89 8.61 21.25
CA ASP A 312 19.58 8.27 22.63
C ASP A 312 18.26 8.89 23.09
N ALA A 313 17.96 10.13 22.68
CA ALA A 313 16.67 10.77 22.93
C ALA A 313 15.50 10.06 22.21
N ALA A 314 15.72 9.61 20.97
CA ALA A 314 14.75 8.81 20.21
C ALA A 314 14.49 7.45 20.88
N LYS A 315 15.55 6.73 21.26
CA LYS A 315 15.46 5.47 22.00
C LYS A 315 14.79 5.66 23.36
N ALA A 316 15.09 6.73 24.09
CA ALA A 316 14.45 7.07 25.36
C ALA A 316 12.96 7.39 25.19
N THR A 317 12.58 8.10 24.12
CA THR A 317 11.19 8.40 23.80
C THR A 317 10.41 7.13 23.44
N LEU A 318 11.00 6.25 22.62
CA LEU A 318 10.42 4.94 22.30
C LEU A 318 10.26 4.09 23.57
N LYS A 319 11.29 4.02 24.41
CA LYS A 319 11.27 3.28 25.68
C LYS A 319 10.23 3.85 26.66
N LYS A 320 10.07 5.17 26.72
CA LYS A 320 9.04 5.84 27.52
C LYS A 320 7.64 5.54 26.99
N ALA A 321 7.41 5.62 25.67
CA ALA A 321 6.15 5.25 25.05
C ALA A 321 5.79 3.78 25.32
N MET A 322 6.77 2.86 25.26
CA MET A 322 6.60 1.45 25.63
C MET A 322 6.26 1.29 27.12
N LEU A 323 6.90 2.06 28.02
CA LEU A 323 6.64 2.05 29.46
C LEU A 323 5.26 2.61 29.80
N ASP A 324 4.87 3.70 29.16
CA ASP A 324 3.55 4.32 29.33
C ASP A 324 2.45 3.42 28.76
N ARG A 325 2.74 2.60 27.75
CA ARG A 325 1.82 1.58 27.22
C ARG A 325 1.62 0.41 28.18
N ARG A 326 2.64 -0.02 28.93
CA ARG A 326 2.47 -0.98 30.05
C ARG A 326 1.55 -0.44 31.16
N LYS A 327 1.34 0.87 31.22
CA LYS A 327 0.42 1.53 32.17
C LYS A 327 -0.97 1.78 31.59
N ARG A 328 -1.20 1.58 30.29
CA ARG A 328 -2.51 1.79 29.67
C ARG A 328 -3.44 0.61 29.97
N VAL A 329 -4.71 0.92 30.18
CA VAL A 329 -5.78 -0.07 30.27
C VAL A 329 -5.84 -0.83 28.94
N PRO A 330 -5.88 -2.18 28.95
CA PRO A 330 -6.03 -2.97 27.74
C PRO A 330 -7.30 -2.57 26.97
N THR A 331 -7.18 -2.34 25.66
CA THR A 331 -8.31 -2.10 24.77
C THR A 331 -8.89 -3.43 24.29
N THR A 332 -10.20 -3.53 24.09
CA THR A 332 -10.82 -4.73 23.53
C THR A 332 -10.31 -5.05 22.12
N ALA A 333 -10.04 -4.04 21.29
CA ALA A 333 -9.39 -4.21 19.99
C ALA A 333 -7.88 -4.43 20.16
N ARG A 334 -7.35 -5.50 19.54
CA ARG A 334 -5.92 -5.76 19.38
C ARG A 334 -5.49 -5.41 17.95
N GLU A 335 -4.98 -4.20 17.78
CA GLU A 335 -4.57 -3.66 16.47
C GLU A 335 -3.14 -4.04 16.07
N ASN A 336 -2.80 -3.89 14.78
CA ASN A 336 -1.44 -4.07 14.29
C ASN A 336 -0.47 -3.01 14.82
N ASP A 337 -0.90 -1.75 14.94
CA ASP A 337 -0.04 -0.60 15.27
C ASP A 337 1.27 -0.56 14.45
N ALA A 338 1.22 -1.05 13.21
CA ALA A 338 2.35 -1.25 12.33
C ALA A 338 1.94 -1.01 10.88
N SER A 339 2.91 -0.70 10.03
CA SER A 339 2.67 -0.39 8.61
C SER A 339 3.48 -1.23 7.64
N GLU A 340 4.49 -1.96 8.14
CA GLU A 340 5.33 -2.84 7.33
C GLU A 340 5.73 -4.09 8.10
N ASN A 341 5.97 -5.17 7.37
CA ASN A 341 6.49 -6.42 7.90
C ASN A 341 7.40 -7.14 6.89
N ASP A 342 8.17 -8.09 7.39
CA ASP A 342 8.87 -9.09 6.61
C ASP A 342 8.15 -10.43 6.79
N THR A 343 7.37 -10.83 5.78
CA THR A 343 6.58 -12.07 5.80
C THR A 343 7.31 -13.18 5.07
N ASN A 344 7.45 -14.34 5.72
CA ASN A 344 7.97 -15.53 5.07
C ASN A 344 6.85 -16.21 4.24
N TRP A 345 6.86 -15.96 2.93
CA TRP A 345 5.89 -16.54 1.99
C TRP A 345 6.17 -17.99 1.57
N SER A 346 7.32 -18.58 1.96
CA SER A 346 7.63 -19.96 1.57
C SER A 346 6.98 -21.00 2.48
N THR A 347 6.48 -20.60 3.65
CA THR A 347 6.00 -21.53 4.67
C THR A 347 4.63 -21.08 5.16
N VAL A 348 3.62 -21.88 4.82
CA VAL A 348 2.27 -21.76 5.39
C VAL A 348 2.33 -22.24 6.84
N VAL A 349 1.87 -21.40 7.77
CA VAL A 349 1.85 -21.72 9.22
C VAL A 349 0.46 -22.07 9.72
N GLY A 350 -0.56 -21.89 8.88
CA GLY A 350 -1.93 -22.29 9.14
C GLY A 350 -2.76 -22.16 7.87
N GLU A 351 -3.83 -22.94 7.77
CA GLU A 351 -4.78 -22.86 6.68
C GLU A 351 -6.20 -23.02 7.22
N GLY A 352 -7.09 -22.17 6.73
CA GLY A 352 -8.54 -22.32 6.90
C GLY A 352 -9.17 -22.83 5.61
N THR A 353 -10.50 -22.74 5.53
CA THR A 353 -11.23 -23.18 4.33
C THR A 353 -10.80 -22.41 3.08
N PHE A 354 -10.73 -21.08 3.15
CA PHE A 354 -10.39 -20.21 2.01
C PHE A 354 -9.05 -19.50 2.09
N ARG A 355 -8.39 -19.50 3.25
CA ARG A 355 -7.21 -18.65 3.49
C ARG A 355 -6.00 -19.47 3.90
N LYS A 356 -4.83 -19.05 3.44
CA LYS A 356 -3.52 -19.48 3.95
C LYS A 356 -2.97 -18.38 4.85
N VAL A 357 -2.35 -18.78 5.95
CA VAL A 357 -1.70 -17.89 6.91
C VAL A 357 -0.20 -18.06 6.80
N TYR A 358 0.50 -16.93 6.69
CA TYR A 358 1.95 -16.85 6.64
C TYR A 358 2.45 -16.08 7.84
N ARG A 359 3.58 -16.52 8.40
CA ARG A 359 4.20 -15.85 9.53
C ARG A 359 5.19 -14.81 9.04
N GLY A 360 5.18 -13.65 9.67
CA GLY A 360 6.14 -12.58 9.45
C GLY A 360 6.60 -11.93 10.75
N ARG A 361 7.34 -10.83 10.60
CA ARG A 361 7.77 -9.98 11.69
C ARG A 361 7.56 -8.52 11.29
N TYR A 362 6.92 -7.72 12.13
CA TYR A 362 6.74 -6.29 11.85
C TYR A 362 8.11 -5.59 11.80
N THR A 363 8.27 -4.71 10.81
CA THR A 363 9.51 -3.95 10.55
C THR A 363 9.36 -2.46 10.77
N VAL A 364 8.12 -1.94 10.77
CA VAL A 364 7.81 -0.53 11.07
C VAL A 364 6.55 -0.43 11.94
N GLY A 365 6.62 0.38 13.01
CA GLY A 365 5.51 0.64 13.93
C GLY A 365 5.80 0.31 15.39
N GLU A 366 4.77 0.32 16.23
CA GLU A 366 4.88 0.01 17.66
C GLU A 366 5.13 -1.48 17.93
N ARG A 367 4.80 -2.35 16.97
CA ARG A 367 5.02 -3.80 17.05
C ARG A 367 6.31 -4.29 16.42
N VAL A 368 7.25 -3.41 16.07
CA VAL A 368 8.54 -3.80 15.47
C VAL A 368 9.18 -4.95 16.24
N GLY A 369 9.61 -5.98 15.51
CA GLY A 369 10.20 -7.17 16.09
C GLY A 369 9.20 -8.21 16.58
N GLN A 370 7.92 -7.90 16.76
CA GLN A 370 6.90 -8.89 17.11
C GLN A 370 6.48 -9.71 15.89
N ALA A 371 6.01 -10.94 16.12
CA ALA A 371 5.51 -11.81 15.07
C ALA A 371 4.16 -11.31 14.53
N SER A 372 3.96 -11.43 13.22
CA SER A 372 2.74 -11.03 12.52
C SER A 372 2.16 -12.20 11.74
N ALA A 373 0.84 -12.23 11.55
CA ALA A 373 0.13 -13.20 10.71
C ALA A 373 -0.42 -12.49 9.46
N ALA A 374 -0.05 -13.01 8.29
CA ALA A 374 -0.45 -12.50 6.99
C ALA A 374 -1.41 -13.52 6.36
N LYS A 375 -2.68 -13.14 6.19
CA LYS A 375 -3.73 -14.03 5.65
C LYS A 375 -4.05 -13.65 4.22
N VAL A 376 -3.95 -14.61 3.31
CA VAL A 376 -4.31 -14.45 1.89
C VAL A 376 -5.29 -15.53 1.48
N PHE A 377 -6.13 -15.22 0.51
CA PHE A 377 -7.00 -16.21 -0.13
C PHE A 377 -6.19 -17.29 -0.86
N LYS A 378 -6.76 -18.48 -0.98
CA LYS A 378 -6.22 -19.59 -1.78
C LYS A 378 -6.41 -19.28 -3.27
N ASP A 379 -5.49 -19.77 -4.10
CA ASP A 379 -5.49 -19.51 -5.55
C ASP A 379 -6.84 -19.88 -6.20
N GLY A 380 -7.36 -19.01 -7.07
CA GLY A 380 -8.66 -19.17 -7.74
C GLY A 380 -9.86 -18.56 -7.00
N THR A 381 -9.63 -17.86 -5.87
CA THR A 381 -10.68 -17.14 -5.11
C THR A 381 -10.49 -15.61 -5.10
N GLU A 382 -9.59 -15.10 -5.94
CA GLU A 382 -9.17 -13.68 -5.98
C GLU A 382 -10.31 -12.73 -6.39
N ALA A 383 -11.30 -13.23 -7.14
CA ALA A 383 -12.49 -12.48 -7.55
C ALA A 383 -13.38 -12.03 -6.38
N TYR A 384 -13.18 -12.57 -5.18
CA TYR A 384 -13.97 -12.26 -3.99
C TYR A 384 -13.22 -11.36 -2.98
N GLU A 385 -11.97 -10.98 -3.23
CA GLU A 385 -11.10 -10.31 -2.25
C GLU A 385 -11.65 -8.99 -1.70
N ASP A 386 -12.21 -8.13 -2.57
CA ASP A 386 -12.59 -6.76 -2.19
C ASP A 386 -13.80 -6.72 -1.25
N ALA A 387 -14.83 -7.52 -1.52
CA ALA A 387 -16.02 -7.59 -0.67
C ALA A 387 -15.71 -8.28 0.65
N PHE A 388 -14.95 -9.39 0.62
CA PHE A 388 -14.71 -10.20 1.81
C PHE A 388 -13.78 -9.53 2.83
N PHE A 389 -12.73 -8.81 2.40
CA PHE A 389 -11.85 -8.15 3.37
C PHE A 389 -12.51 -6.98 4.09
N ALA A 390 -13.33 -6.18 3.39
CA ALA A 390 -14.09 -5.11 4.02
C ALA A 390 -15.14 -5.68 5.00
N GLU A 391 -15.77 -6.80 4.63
CA GLU A 391 -16.69 -7.52 5.50
C GLU A 391 -15.98 -8.09 6.74
N ASP A 392 -14.83 -8.75 6.60
CA ASP A 392 -14.04 -9.30 7.71
C ASP A 392 -13.66 -8.23 8.76
N VAL A 393 -13.27 -7.03 8.31
CA VAL A 393 -13.01 -5.90 9.20
C VAL A 393 -14.29 -5.49 9.94
N LYS A 394 -15.41 -5.39 9.22
CA LYS A 394 -16.72 -5.02 9.80
C LYS A 394 -17.23 -6.05 10.81
N TRP A 395 -17.07 -7.35 10.55
CA TRP A 395 -17.43 -8.42 11.48
C TRP A 395 -16.58 -8.35 12.75
N SER A 396 -15.28 -8.07 12.60
CA SER A 396 -14.37 -7.88 13.72
C SER A 396 -14.76 -6.68 14.58
N GLU A 397 -15.18 -5.57 13.98
CA GLU A 397 -15.69 -4.40 14.71
C GLU A 397 -16.96 -4.73 15.51
N LYS A 398 -17.90 -5.51 14.95
CA LYS A 398 -19.08 -5.93 15.71
C LYS A 398 -18.73 -6.88 16.86
N ALA A 399 -17.77 -7.78 16.65
CA ALA A 399 -17.28 -8.65 17.71
C ALA A 399 -16.59 -7.84 18.83
N ILE A 400 -15.81 -6.81 18.49
CA ILE A 400 -15.18 -5.90 19.47
C ILE A 400 -16.24 -5.21 20.34
N GLU A 401 -17.32 -4.69 19.74
CA GLU A 401 -18.43 -4.07 20.48
C GLU A 401 -19.05 -5.05 21.50
N ILE A 402 -19.34 -6.27 21.07
CA ILE A 402 -19.91 -7.32 21.94
C ILE A 402 -18.94 -7.68 23.07
N VAL A 403 -17.66 -7.87 22.75
CA VAL A 403 -16.64 -8.29 23.72
C VAL A 403 -16.34 -7.17 24.72
N ASP A 404 -16.44 -5.90 24.32
CA ASP A 404 -16.24 -4.76 25.23
C ASP A 404 -17.28 -4.77 26.36
N GLU A 405 -18.55 -4.99 26.02
CA GLU A 405 -19.62 -5.12 27.00
C GLU A 405 -19.50 -6.43 27.81
N PHE A 406 -19.09 -7.52 27.17
CA PHE A 406 -18.84 -8.78 27.87
C PHE A 406 -17.74 -8.64 28.92
N ASN A 407 -16.67 -7.90 28.63
CA ASN A 407 -15.57 -7.66 29.57
C ASN A 407 -16.03 -7.00 30.87
N LYS A 408 -17.14 -6.26 30.86
CA LYS A 408 -17.74 -5.60 32.03
C LYS A 408 -18.52 -6.55 32.93
N VAL A 409 -19.04 -7.65 32.37
CA VAL A 409 -19.98 -8.57 33.06
C VAL A 409 -19.48 -10.01 33.20
N LYS A 410 -18.39 -10.37 32.52
CA LYS A 410 -17.81 -11.71 32.54
C LYS A 410 -17.43 -12.13 33.97
N LYS A 411 -17.61 -13.43 34.25
CA LYS A 411 -17.38 -14.00 35.58
C LYS A 411 -15.94 -14.49 35.81
N PHE A 412 -15.09 -14.49 34.77
CA PHE A 412 -13.66 -14.84 34.88
C PHE A 412 -12.75 -13.61 34.82
N ASN A 413 -11.57 -13.69 35.45
CA ASN A 413 -10.70 -12.52 35.66
C ASN A 413 -9.81 -12.13 34.48
N ARG A 414 -9.66 -12.98 33.44
CA ARG A 414 -8.86 -12.60 32.26
C ARG A 414 -9.59 -11.62 31.35
N PHE A 415 -8.87 -10.64 30.83
CA PHE A 415 -9.42 -9.70 29.84
C PHE A 415 -9.57 -10.40 28.49
N VAL A 416 -10.56 -10.00 27.71
CA VAL A 416 -10.83 -10.58 26.40
C VAL A 416 -10.57 -9.54 25.32
N GLN A 417 -9.80 -9.89 24.29
CA GLN A 417 -9.51 -9.05 23.14
C GLN A 417 -9.94 -9.72 21.83
N VAL A 418 -10.14 -8.91 20.81
CA VAL A 418 -10.36 -9.35 19.43
C VAL A 418 -9.32 -8.68 18.55
N CYS A 419 -8.58 -9.47 17.77
CA CYS A 419 -7.71 -8.97 16.71
C CYS A 419 -8.55 -8.21 15.69
N LYS A 420 -8.22 -6.93 15.49
CA LYS A 420 -8.76 -6.14 14.40
C LYS A 420 -7.78 -6.25 13.22
N PRO A 421 -8.11 -6.97 12.15
CA PRO A 421 -7.19 -7.09 11.02
C PRO A 421 -7.14 -5.76 10.24
N ASP A 422 -6.00 -5.50 9.60
CA ASP A 422 -5.85 -4.42 8.62
C ASP A 422 -5.69 -5.01 7.22
N VAL A 423 -6.28 -4.35 6.23
CA VAL A 423 -6.10 -4.72 4.82
C VAL A 423 -4.79 -4.11 4.33
N TRP A 424 -3.79 -4.94 4.07
CA TRP A 424 -2.51 -4.54 3.48
C TRP A 424 -2.41 -5.00 2.04
N VAL A 425 -1.50 -4.38 1.28
CA VAL A 425 -1.25 -4.71 -0.12
C VAL A 425 0.20 -5.15 -0.26
N LYS A 426 0.44 -6.34 -0.81
CA LYS A 426 1.80 -6.77 -1.16
C LYS A 426 2.36 -5.82 -2.22
N THR A 427 3.45 -5.14 -1.91
CA THR A 427 4.03 -4.13 -2.80
C THR A 427 4.32 -4.67 -4.21
N ARG A 428 4.80 -5.93 -4.29
CA ARG A 428 5.21 -6.62 -5.52
C ARG A 428 4.07 -7.23 -6.34
N THR A 429 3.12 -7.91 -5.71
CA THR A 429 2.06 -8.64 -6.43
C THR A 429 0.73 -7.89 -6.48
N LYS A 430 0.61 -6.77 -5.74
CA LYS A 430 -0.65 -6.05 -5.49
C LYS A 430 -1.77 -6.89 -4.86
N GLN A 431 -1.48 -8.14 -4.52
CA GLN A 431 -2.36 -9.01 -3.77
C GLN A 431 -2.67 -8.37 -2.41
N ARG A 432 -3.95 -8.31 -2.07
CA ARG A 432 -4.40 -7.85 -0.76
C ARG A 432 -4.30 -8.98 0.26
N LEU A 433 -4.13 -8.61 1.51
CA LEU A 433 -4.03 -9.55 2.61
C LEU A 433 -4.54 -8.92 3.91
N LEU A 434 -5.04 -9.76 4.81
CA LEU A 434 -5.32 -9.33 6.18
C LEU A 434 -4.06 -9.50 7.01
N MET A 435 -3.65 -8.41 7.65
CA MET A 435 -2.60 -8.41 8.65
C MET A 435 -3.17 -8.36 10.04
N GLU A 436 -2.64 -9.19 10.93
CA GLU A 436 -2.94 -9.14 12.36
C GLU A 436 -1.73 -9.60 13.20
N PRO A 437 -1.71 -9.30 14.51
CA PRO A 437 -0.70 -9.84 15.41
C PRO A 437 -0.72 -11.37 15.43
N PHE A 438 0.45 -12.01 15.36
CA PHE A 438 0.53 -13.46 15.38
C PHE A 438 0.15 -14.01 16.76
N LEU A 439 -0.80 -14.96 16.78
CA LEU A 439 -1.23 -15.64 18.00
C LEU A 439 -0.45 -16.96 18.17
N HIS A 440 0.22 -17.11 19.30
CA HIS A 440 0.86 -18.36 19.68
C HIS A 440 -0.15 -19.30 20.35
N ASN A 441 0.05 -20.62 20.26
CA ASN A 441 -0.83 -21.63 20.88
C ASN A 441 -2.30 -21.48 20.47
N PHE A 442 -2.52 -21.35 19.16
CA PHE A 442 -3.84 -21.18 18.58
C PHE A 442 -4.74 -22.38 18.88
N GLN A 443 -5.99 -22.10 19.27
CA GLN A 443 -7.03 -23.09 19.52
C GLN A 443 -8.40 -22.56 19.09
N LYS A 444 -9.31 -23.47 18.76
CA LYS A 444 -10.71 -23.17 18.51
C LYS A 444 -11.55 -23.58 19.73
N PHE A 445 -12.37 -22.67 20.22
CA PHE A 445 -13.18 -22.83 21.43
C PHE A 445 -14.61 -23.25 21.12
N ASN A 446 -15.19 -22.71 20.05
CA ASN A 446 -16.43 -23.21 19.47
C ASN A 446 -16.48 -23.01 17.96
N SER A 447 -17.56 -23.48 17.33
CA SER A 447 -17.83 -23.26 15.91
C SER A 447 -19.18 -22.61 15.65
N ASN A 448 -19.39 -22.14 14.42
CA ASN A 448 -20.68 -21.64 13.95
C ASN A 448 -21.78 -22.71 13.81
N THR A 449 -21.44 -24.01 13.90
CA THR A 449 -22.40 -25.13 14.03
C THR A 449 -22.55 -25.65 15.45
N ALA A 450 -22.10 -24.90 16.45
CA ALA A 450 -22.22 -25.25 17.87
C ALA A 450 -21.32 -26.39 18.37
N TRP A 451 -20.25 -26.74 17.64
CA TRP A 451 -19.19 -27.54 18.27
C TRP A 451 -18.56 -26.73 19.40
N ALA A 452 -18.26 -27.37 20.52
CA ALA A 452 -17.57 -26.77 21.65
C ALA A 452 -16.35 -27.63 22.01
N GLY A 453 -15.20 -26.98 22.22
CA GLY A 453 -14.01 -27.65 22.71
C GLY A 453 -14.17 -28.13 24.15
N GLU A 454 -13.34 -29.08 24.55
CA GLU A 454 -13.41 -29.70 25.88
C GLU A 454 -12.63 -28.94 26.96
N THR A 455 -11.80 -27.97 26.58
CA THR A 455 -10.98 -27.19 27.51
C THR A 455 -11.83 -26.33 28.43
N GLU A 456 -11.34 -26.01 29.63
CA GLU A 456 -12.05 -25.11 30.56
C GLU A 456 -12.30 -23.74 29.95
N TRP A 457 -11.37 -23.24 29.12
CA TRP A 457 -11.58 -22.01 28.35
C TRP A 457 -12.67 -22.16 27.31
N ALA A 458 -12.73 -23.27 26.58
CA ALA A 458 -13.81 -23.52 25.63
C ALA A 458 -15.18 -23.52 26.33
N LYS A 459 -15.30 -24.14 27.51
CA LYS A 459 -16.53 -24.12 28.33
C LYS A 459 -16.86 -22.71 28.85
N ALA A 460 -15.85 -21.97 29.30
CA ALA A 460 -16.04 -20.60 29.78
C ALA A 460 -16.51 -19.66 28.67
N LEU A 461 -15.95 -19.80 27.48
CA LEU A 461 -16.22 -18.92 26.35
C LEU A 461 -17.56 -19.18 25.66
N GLN A 462 -18.24 -20.29 25.94
CA GLN A 462 -19.66 -20.42 25.57
C GLN A 462 -20.53 -19.32 26.19
N SER A 463 -20.12 -18.79 27.37
CA SER A 463 -20.83 -17.68 28.00
C SER A 463 -20.77 -16.40 27.18
N LEU A 464 -19.70 -16.16 26.40
CA LEU A 464 -19.60 -15.03 25.48
C LEU A 464 -20.59 -15.17 24.32
N SER A 465 -20.69 -16.36 23.72
CA SER A 465 -21.67 -16.64 22.65
C SER A 465 -23.12 -16.50 23.15
N GLN A 466 -23.43 -16.96 24.37
CA GLN A 466 -24.73 -16.71 24.97
C GLN A 466 -24.96 -15.20 25.24
N PHE A 467 -23.96 -14.53 25.82
CA PHE A 467 -24.05 -13.11 26.15
C PHE A 467 -24.31 -12.27 24.90
N SER A 468 -23.68 -12.57 23.76
CA SER A 468 -23.89 -11.80 22.54
C SER A 468 -25.36 -11.82 22.09
N TYR A 469 -26.07 -12.93 22.30
CA TYR A 469 -27.50 -13.01 22.02
C TYR A 469 -28.31 -12.13 22.97
N HIS A 470 -27.95 -12.11 24.25
CA HIS A 470 -28.59 -11.23 25.21
C HIS A 470 -28.36 -9.76 24.91
N PHE A 471 -27.10 -9.38 24.71
CA PHE A 471 -26.68 -8.01 24.41
C PHE A 471 -27.34 -7.47 23.15
N THR A 472 -27.48 -8.31 22.11
CA THR A 472 -28.11 -7.90 20.85
C THR A 472 -29.64 -8.03 20.83
N GLY A 473 -30.28 -8.21 22.00
CA GLY A 473 -31.74 -8.31 22.08
C GLY A 473 -32.32 -9.57 21.43
N GLY A 474 -31.51 -10.60 21.23
CA GLY A 474 -31.88 -11.86 20.61
C GLY A 474 -31.74 -11.89 19.09
N ASP A 475 -30.90 -11.02 18.53
CA ASP A 475 -30.70 -10.90 17.08
C ASP A 475 -29.51 -11.74 16.58
N MET A 476 -28.47 -11.95 17.40
CA MET A 476 -27.18 -12.48 16.92
C MET A 476 -26.44 -13.33 17.95
N VAL A 477 -25.74 -14.37 17.49
CA VAL A 477 -24.80 -15.16 18.29
C VAL A 477 -23.41 -15.04 17.68
N LEU A 478 -22.44 -14.61 18.50
CA LEU A 478 -21.02 -14.63 18.17
C LEU A 478 -20.51 -16.07 18.28
N CYS A 479 -19.96 -16.60 17.20
CA CYS A 479 -19.53 -17.98 17.03
C CYS A 479 -18.09 -18.03 16.48
N ASP A 480 -17.60 -19.25 16.20
CA ASP A 480 -16.23 -19.49 15.74
C ASP A 480 -15.20 -18.79 16.62
N LEU A 481 -15.42 -18.82 17.94
CA LEU A 481 -14.46 -18.29 18.89
C LEU A 481 -13.17 -19.09 18.75
N GLN A 482 -12.13 -18.45 18.25
CA GLN A 482 -10.83 -19.06 17.99
C GLN A 482 -9.72 -18.03 18.19
N GLY A 483 -8.55 -18.49 18.65
CA GLY A 483 -7.42 -17.63 18.96
C GLY A 483 -6.54 -18.23 20.04
N ALA A 484 -6.08 -17.43 20.99
CA ALA A 484 -5.11 -17.85 21.98
C ALA A 484 -5.47 -17.42 23.40
N VAL A 485 -5.03 -18.23 24.36
CA VAL A 485 -5.05 -17.87 25.78
C VAL A 485 -3.61 -17.53 26.16
N GLU A 486 -3.30 -16.24 26.25
CA GLU A 486 -2.03 -15.71 26.72
C GLU A 486 -2.11 -15.46 28.25
N ASP A 487 -0.98 -15.17 28.90
CA ASP A 487 -0.86 -15.15 30.38
C ASP A 487 -2.00 -14.36 31.06
N ASP A 488 -2.27 -13.15 30.60
CA ASP A 488 -3.28 -12.24 31.21
C ASP A 488 -4.51 -12.00 30.34
N VAL A 489 -4.53 -12.52 29.10
CA VAL A 489 -5.53 -12.15 28.09
C VAL A 489 -5.97 -13.34 27.24
N VAL A 490 -7.25 -13.39 26.93
CA VAL A 490 -7.80 -14.27 25.89
C VAL A 490 -7.98 -13.43 24.63
N VAL A 491 -7.38 -13.85 23.52
CA VAL A 491 -7.39 -13.10 22.26
C VAL A 491 -8.09 -13.91 21.20
N PHE A 492 -9.09 -13.34 20.56
CA PHE A 492 -9.81 -13.92 19.43
C PHE A 492 -9.38 -13.34 18.10
N THR A 493 -9.61 -14.10 17.04
CA THR A 493 -9.47 -13.63 15.66
C THR A 493 -10.48 -14.32 14.77
N ASP A 494 -10.75 -13.75 13.59
CA ASP A 494 -11.68 -14.30 12.60
C ASP A 494 -13.05 -14.69 13.19
N PRO A 495 -13.76 -13.77 13.84
CA PRO A 495 -15.07 -14.07 14.42
C PRO A 495 -16.09 -14.39 13.32
N ALA A 496 -16.99 -15.34 13.59
CA ALA A 496 -18.21 -15.54 12.80
C ALA A 496 -19.44 -15.11 13.62
N ILE A 497 -20.51 -14.71 12.94
CA ILE A 497 -21.75 -14.31 13.60
C ILE A 497 -22.92 -15.00 12.90
N ASN A 498 -23.74 -15.71 13.66
CA ASN A 498 -25.05 -16.14 13.21
C ASN A 498 -26.06 -15.04 13.54
N SER A 499 -26.80 -14.53 12.56
CA SER A 499 -27.79 -13.46 12.74
C SER A 499 -29.14 -13.84 12.15
N LYS A 500 -30.24 -13.37 12.74
CA LYS A 500 -31.59 -13.66 12.21
C LYS A 500 -31.73 -13.27 10.72
N GLY A 501 -31.15 -12.15 10.34
CA GLY A 501 -31.18 -11.63 8.97
C GLY A 501 -30.12 -12.20 8.01
N LYS A 502 -29.33 -13.21 8.43
CA LYS A 502 -28.22 -13.77 7.64
C LYS A 502 -27.26 -12.73 7.07
N ARG A 503 -27.00 -11.64 7.79
CA ARG A 503 -26.28 -10.49 7.24
C ARG A 503 -24.76 -10.58 7.37
N PHE A 504 -24.18 -11.64 7.96
CA PHE A 504 -22.75 -11.77 8.32
C PHE A 504 -21.90 -12.65 7.38
N GLY A 505 -22.10 -12.49 6.06
CA GLY A 505 -21.35 -13.25 5.05
C GLY A 505 -21.69 -14.75 5.02
N PRO A 506 -20.90 -15.57 4.30
CA PRO A 506 -21.23 -16.99 4.06
C PRO A 506 -21.20 -17.89 5.31
N ALA A 507 -20.50 -17.49 6.37
CA ALA A 507 -20.43 -18.23 7.64
C ALA A 507 -21.65 -17.97 8.54
N ASP A 508 -22.52 -17.02 8.18
CA ASP A 508 -23.77 -16.75 8.89
C ASP A 508 -24.84 -17.79 8.52
N LEU A 509 -25.00 -18.78 9.40
CA LEU A 509 -25.99 -19.85 9.23
C LEU A 509 -27.42 -19.39 9.54
N GLY A 510 -27.60 -18.12 9.94
CA GLY A 510 -28.88 -17.50 10.18
C GLY A 510 -29.49 -17.87 11.52
N GLU A 511 -30.82 -17.71 11.60
CA GLU A 511 -31.62 -18.16 12.75
C GLU A 511 -31.43 -19.65 13.06
N LYS A 512 -31.26 -20.50 12.03
CA LYS A 512 -30.93 -21.92 12.22
C LYS A 512 -29.63 -22.12 12.98
N GLY A 513 -28.61 -21.30 12.72
CA GLY A 513 -27.35 -21.32 13.45
C GLY A 513 -27.49 -20.89 14.91
N ILE A 514 -28.35 -19.90 15.17
CA ILE A 514 -28.71 -19.45 16.51
C ILE A 514 -29.42 -20.57 17.29
N GLU A 515 -30.47 -21.16 16.69
CA GLU A 515 -31.20 -22.27 17.29
C GLU A 515 -30.27 -23.46 17.58
N ASN A 516 -29.38 -23.80 16.64
CA ASN A 516 -28.43 -24.89 16.80
C ASN A 516 -27.46 -24.64 17.97
N PHE A 517 -26.93 -23.41 18.08
CA PHE A 517 -26.10 -23.02 19.23
C PHE A 517 -26.84 -23.24 20.54
N PHE A 518 -28.06 -22.71 20.69
CA PHE A 518 -28.80 -22.82 21.93
C PHE A 518 -29.32 -24.23 22.22
N HIS A 519 -29.55 -25.06 21.20
CA HIS A 519 -29.91 -26.46 21.37
C HIS A 519 -28.77 -27.27 22.02
N HIS A 520 -27.51 -26.98 21.63
CA HIS A 520 -26.33 -27.67 22.17
C HIS A 520 -25.69 -26.95 23.37
N HIS A 521 -26.04 -25.69 23.62
CA HIS A 521 -25.46 -24.89 24.71
C HIS A 521 -26.00 -25.31 26.07
N VAL A 522 -25.09 -25.72 26.95
CA VAL A 522 -25.39 -25.94 28.36
C VAL A 522 -24.76 -24.79 29.16
N CYS A 523 -25.60 -24.01 29.85
CA CYS A 523 -25.12 -22.93 30.69
C CYS A 523 -24.16 -23.46 31.78
N SER A 524 -23.00 -22.83 31.89
CA SER A 524 -22.00 -23.13 32.90
C SER A 524 -22.00 -22.06 34.00
N LYS A 525 -21.14 -22.22 35.02
CA LYS A 525 -20.93 -21.22 36.08
C LYS A 525 -20.50 -19.83 35.56
N TRP A 526 -20.04 -19.76 34.31
CA TRP A 526 -19.61 -18.52 33.66
C TRP A 526 -20.76 -17.76 33.00
N CYS A 527 -21.90 -18.41 32.79
CA CYS A 527 -23.11 -17.82 32.25
C CYS A 527 -23.88 -17.03 33.31
N ASP A 528 -24.70 -16.08 32.88
CA ASP A 528 -25.72 -15.47 33.73
C ASP A 528 -27.11 -16.04 33.43
N ALA A 529 -27.87 -16.32 34.49
CA ALA A 529 -29.23 -16.84 34.38
C ALA A 529 -30.21 -15.78 33.84
N SER A 530 -29.92 -14.49 34.04
CA SER A 530 -30.71 -13.37 33.51
C SER A 530 -30.55 -13.15 32.00
N TRP A 531 -29.51 -13.72 31.39
CA TRP A 531 -29.26 -13.54 29.97
C TRP A 531 -30.33 -14.23 29.12
N ARG A 532 -30.80 -13.49 28.11
CA ARG A 532 -31.84 -13.92 27.18
C ARG A 532 -31.43 -15.23 26.49
N LYS A 533 -32.42 -16.09 26.27
CA LYS A 533 -32.33 -17.31 25.45
C LYS A 533 -33.54 -17.37 24.53
N PRO A 534 -33.46 -18.02 23.37
CA PRO A 534 -34.64 -18.30 22.56
C PRO A 534 -35.60 -19.24 23.32
N GLY A 535 -36.91 -19.07 23.10
CA GLY A 535 -37.92 -19.90 23.74
C GLY A 535 -38.04 -21.31 23.14
N VAL A 536 -37.59 -21.48 21.89
CA VAL A 536 -37.58 -22.75 21.16
C VAL A 536 -36.20 -22.91 20.51
N THR A 537 -35.68 -24.14 20.53
CA THR A 537 -34.37 -24.49 19.95
C THR A 537 -34.48 -25.82 19.21
N SER A 538 -33.87 -25.92 18.03
CA SER A 538 -33.89 -27.13 17.21
C SER A 538 -32.50 -27.43 16.66
N THR A 539 -32.26 -28.70 16.35
CA THR A 539 -31.04 -29.17 15.69
C THR A 539 -31.17 -29.01 14.17
N HIS A 540 -30.32 -28.20 13.56
CA HIS A 540 -30.27 -27.97 12.10
C HIS A 540 -28.94 -28.40 11.48
N PHE A 541 -27.87 -28.43 12.26
CA PHE A 541 -26.53 -28.75 11.81
C PHE A 541 -25.86 -29.69 12.81
N ALA A 542 -25.12 -30.69 12.30
CA ALA A 542 -24.24 -31.47 13.16
C ALA A 542 -23.10 -30.58 13.69
N PRO A 543 -22.84 -30.56 15.01
CA PRO A 543 -21.69 -29.86 15.56
C PRO A 543 -20.39 -30.37 14.96
N GLN A 544 -19.64 -29.46 14.32
CA GLN A 544 -18.32 -29.76 13.77
C GLN A 544 -17.32 -28.66 14.10
N MET A 545 -16.05 -29.04 14.32
CA MET A 545 -14.99 -28.09 14.68
C MET A 545 -14.72 -27.06 13.57
N GLY A 546 -14.84 -27.46 12.30
CA GLY A 546 -14.68 -26.56 11.16
C GLY A 546 -15.77 -25.49 11.06
N THR A 547 -15.48 -24.41 10.36
CA THR A 547 -16.48 -23.38 10.02
C THR A 547 -17.33 -23.87 8.85
N SER A 548 -18.65 -23.96 9.07
CA SER A 548 -19.63 -24.22 8.00
C SER A 548 -19.94 -22.97 7.23
N MET A 549 -20.26 -23.10 5.94
CA MET A 549 -20.68 -21.97 5.13
C MET A 549 -21.83 -22.35 4.23
N ILE A 550 -22.70 -21.38 3.93
CA ILE A 550 -23.77 -21.51 2.96
C ILE A 550 -23.45 -20.52 1.85
N LEU A 551 -23.08 -21.05 0.69
CA LEU A 551 -22.93 -20.23 -0.53
C LEU A 551 -24.32 -19.68 -0.89
N ARG A 552 -24.38 -18.38 -1.11
CA ARG A 552 -25.60 -17.69 -1.54
C ARG A 552 -25.85 -17.87 -3.02
#